data_AF-A0A7S4DZK8-F1
#
_entry.id   AF-A0A7S4DZK8-F1
#
_cell.length_a   1.000
_cell.length_b   1.000
_cell.length_c   1.000
_cell.angle_alpha   90.00
_cell.angle_beta   90.00
_cell.angle_gamma   90.00
#
_symmetry.space_group_name_H-M   'P 1'
#
loop_
_entity.id
_entity.type
_entity.pdbx_description
1 polymer ?
#
loop_
_entity_poly.entity_id
_entity_poly.type
_entity_poly.pdbx_seq_one_letter_code
_entity_poly.pdbx_strand_id
1 'polypeptide(L)'
;MLGTNDAKYYNWGPHSSEYPIDYLDMVSVFQSLPSRPQVFTMIPPPLYKDGQYDMNQTVINSFYPGTDLPGSIRAIAQTAGLPPPIDLFDVFQAHCPVVQGTPGHNASHELVTCDWIAHGGTDACHPNNSGYGQIAQAVKNTLLEAMSRLRDAHLMS
;
A
#
# COMPACT_ATOMS: atom_id res chain seq x y z
N MET A 1 3.30 -6.73 -2.63
CA MET A 1 3.21 -5.46 -1.89
C MET A 1 4.60 -5.09 -1.42
N LEU A 2 5.10 -3.90 -1.79
CA LEU A 2 6.39 -3.33 -1.41
C LEU A 2 6.19 -1.82 -1.15
N GLY A 3 7.24 -1.06 -0.80
CA GLY A 3 7.17 0.39 -0.56
C GLY A 3 7.49 0.79 0.88
N THR A 4 7.07 0.02 1.87
CA THR A 4 7.28 0.37 3.30
C THR A 4 8.75 0.59 3.65
N ASN A 5 9.66 -0.27 3.16
CA ASN A 5 11.11 -0.11 3.40
C ASN A 5 11.76 0.94 2.49
N ASP A 6 11.21 1.18 1.31
CA ASP A 6 11.64 2.25 0.39
C ASP A 6 11.42 3.63 1.05
N ALA A 7 10.35 3.77 1.83
CA ALA A 7 10.04 4.96 2.60
C ALA A 7 10.98 5.25 3.78
N LYS A 8 11.97 4.41 4.06
CA LYS A 8 13.00 4.73 5.07
C LYS A 8 13.74 6.00 4.68
N TYR A 9 14.00 6.90 5.62
CA TYR A 9 14.57 8.23 5.29
C TYR A 9 15.85 8.13 4.46
N TYR A 10 16.72 7.18 4.80
CA TYR A 10 18.00 6.99 4.10
C TYR A 10 17.87 6.34 2.72
N ASN A 11 16.76 5.65 2.44
CA ASN A 11 16.43 5.13 1.10
C ASN A 11 15.70 6.20 0.30
N TRP A 12 14.63 6.75 0.86
CA TRP A 12 13.75 7.70 0.18
C TRP A 12 14.44 9.01 -0.16
N GLY A 13 15.22 9.59 0.76
CA GLY A 13 15.88 10.87 0.56
C GLY A 13 16.69 10.93 -0.75
N PRO A 14 17.69 10.06 -0.93
CA PRO A 14 18.49 10.03 -2.15
C PRO A 14 17.81 9.39 -3.37
N HIS A 15 16.88 8.43 -3.20
CA HIS A 15 16.37 7.60 -4.30
C HIS A 15 14.88 7.80 -4.64
N SER A 16 14.20 8.76 -4.03
CA SER A 16 12.75 8.98 -4.27
C SER A 16 12.37 9.20 -5.74
N SER A 17 13.25 9.81 -6.54
CA SER A 17 13.01 10.01 -7.98
C SER A 17 13.15 8.72 -8.81
N GLU A 18 13.88 7.72 -8.30
CA GLU A 18 14.11 6.42 -8.95
C GLU A 18 12.95 5.45 -8.66
N TYR A 19 12.33 5.56 -7.48
CA TYR A 19 11.23 4.70 -7.04
C TYR A 19 10.16 4.39 -8.11
N PRO A 20 9.51 5.37 -8.78
CA PRO A 20 8.49 5.05 -9.76
C PRO A 20 9.04 4.36 -11.01
N ILE A 21 10.29 4.63 -11.38
CA ILE A 21 10.97 4.01 -12.54
C ILE A 21 11.26 2.54 -12.21
N ASP A 22 11.91 2.29 -11.07
CA ASP A 22 12.27 0.94 -10.63
C ASP A 22 11.02 0.07 -10.39
N TYR A 23 9.94 0.67 -9.87
CA TYR A 23 8.67 -0.04 -9.70
C TYR A 23 8.08 -0.46 -11.05
N LEU A 24 8.06 0.43 -12.04
CA LEU A 24 7.57 0.12 -13.38
C LEU A 24 8.42 -0.96 -14.06
N ASP A 25 9.74 -0.90 -13.91
CA ASP A 25 10.66 -1.92 -14.43
C ASP A 25 10.39 -3.30 -13.80
N MET A 26 10.18 -3.35 -12.47
CA MET A 26 9.77 -4.58 -11.79
C MET A 26 8.44 -5.12 -12.34
N VAL A 27 7.42 -4.28 -12.52
CA VAL A 27 6.13 -4.69 -13.09
C VAL A 27 6.30 -5.23 -14.52
N SER A 28 7.11 -4.57 -15.34
CA SER A 28 7.41 -4.97 -16.71
C SER A 28 8.02 -6.37 -16.78
N VAL A 29 8.94 -6.71 -15.86
CA VAL A 29 9.51 -8.07 -15.75
C VAL A 29 8.40 -9.11 -15.61
N PHE A 30 7.43 -8.91 -14.71
CA PHE A 30 6.32 -9.86 -14.52
C PHE A 30 5.38 -9.91 -15.73
N GLN A 31 5.04 -8.76 -16.33
CA GLN A 31 4.18 -8.72 -17.52
C GLN A 31 4.82 -9.39 -18.75
N SER A 32 6.15 -9.40 -18.84
CA SER A 32 6.91 -10.03 -19.92
C SER A 32 6.98 -11.56 -19.85
N LEU A 33 6.58 -12.16 -18.73
CA LEU A 33 6.62 -13.62 -18.57
C LEU A 33 5.67 -14.31 -19.57
N PRO A 34 6.07 -15.45 -20.19
CA PRO A 34 5.23 -16.15 -21.17
C PRO A 34 3.85 -16.58 -20.65
N SER A 35 3.72 -16.79 -19.35
CA SER A 35 2.45 -17.11 -18.68
C SER A 35 1.45 -15.95 -18.68
N ARG A 36 1.90 -14.73 -19.02
CA ARG A 36 1.11 -13.48 -19.02
C ARG A 36 0.32 -13.30 -17.72
N PRO A 37 1.01 -13.25 -16.56
CA PRO A 37 0.34 -13.18 -15.28
C PRO A 37 -0.44 -11.88 -15.14
N GLN A 38 -1.57 -11.93 -14.46
CA GLN A 38 -2.21 -10.73 -13.98
C GLN A 38 -1.42 -10.17 -12.79
N VAL A 39 -1.03 -8.90 -12.87
CA VAL A 39 -0.25 -8.22 -11.83
C VAL A 39 -1.16 -7.25 -11.08
N PHE A 40 -1.09 -7.28 -9.75
CA PHE A 40 -1.78 -6.34 -8.87
C PHE A 40 -0.76 -5.64 -8.00
N THR A 41 -0.85 -4.30 -7.95
CA THR A 41 -0.15 -3.51 -6.93
C THR A 41 -1.02 -3.38 -5.70
N MET A 42 -0.41 -3.00 -4.57
CA MET A 42 -1.13 -2.75 -3.33
C MET A 42 -0.56 -1.49 -2.70
N ILE A 43 -1.44 -0.63 -2.21
CA ILE A 43 -1.05 0.49 -1.35
C ILE A 43 -0.87 -0.09 0.06
N PRO A 44 0.27 0.12 0.74
CA PRO A 44 0.52 -0.49 2.05
C PRO A 44 -0.43 0.06 3.13
N PRO A 45 -0.65 -0.68 4.23
CA PRO A 45 -1.30 -0.13 5.43
C PRO A 45 -0.59 1.13 5.96
N PRO A 46 -1.27 1.97 6.76
CA PRO A 46 -0.67 3.15 7.36
C PRO A 46 0.51 2.81 8.28
N LEU A 47 1.51 3.69 8.31
CA LEU A 47 2.47 3.77 9.41
C LEU A 47 1.84 4.59 10.54
N TYR A 48 1.73 4.04 11.74
CA TYR A 48 1.03 4.68 12.87
C TYR A 48 1.93 5.60 13.71
N LYS A 49 3.25 5.57 13.48
CA LYS A 49 4.22 6.41 14.18
C LYS A 49 5.35 6.81 13.23
N ASP A 50 5.55 8.10 13.03
CA ASP A 50 6.66 8.62 12.22
C ASP A 50 8.02 8.22 12.80
N GLY A 51 8.96 7.87 11.91
CA GLY A 51 10.28 7.39 12.27
C GLY A 51 10.33 5.99 12.87
N GLN A 52 9.19 5.31 13.03
CA GLN A 52 9.20 3.90 13.41
C GLN A 52 10.00 3.09 12.37
N TYR A 53 11.00 2.34 12.83
CA TYR A 53 11.98 1.64 11.98
C TYR A 53 12.66 2.54 10.91
N ASP A 54 12.85 3.83 11.21
CA ASP A 54 13.43 4.86 10.34
C ASP A 54 12.59 5.21 9.10
N MET A 55 11.28 4.94 9.14
CA MET A 55 10.36 5.18 8.02
C MET A 55 9.73 6.56 8.06
N ASN A 56 9.63 7.17 6.88
CA ASN A 56 8.95 8.43 6.69
C ASN A 56 7.44 8.19 6.55
N GLN A 57 6.67 8.58 7.57
CA GLN A 57 5.22 8.41 7.59
C GLN A 57 4.53 9.17 6.46
N THR A 58 5.06 10.34 6.05
CA THR A 58 4.47 11.13 4.97
C THR A 58 4.50 10.39 3.64
N VAL A 59 5.57 9.62 3.39
CA VAL A 59 5.68 8.82 2.16
C VAL A 59 4.61 7.73 2.16
N ILE A 60 4.49 6.98 3.26
CA ILE A 60 3.55 5.86 3.37
C ILE A 60 2.10 6.33 3.39
N ASN A 61 1.78 7.35 4.18
CA ASN A 61 0.40 7.75 4.48
C ASN A 61 -0.15 8.81 3.53
N SER A 62 0.69 9.51 2.78
CA SER A 62 0.26 10.60 1.89
C SER A 62 0.73 10.39 0.45
N PHE A 63 2.01 10.07 0.22
CA PHE A 63 2.54 9.94 -1.14
C PHE A 63 2.00 8.70 -1.86
N TYR A 64 2.15 7.50 -1.27
CA TYR A 64 1.70 6.25 -1.90
C TYR A 64 0.19 6.17 -2.18
N PRO A 65 -0.73 6.55 -1.27
CA PRO A 65 -2.17 6.55 -1.54
C PRO A 65 -2.65 7.74 -2.39
N GLY A 66 -1.79 8.74 -2.63
CA GLY A 66 -2.16 9.98 -3.31
C GLY A 66 -2.78 9.75 -4.69
N THR A 67 -3.91 10.39 -4.96
CA THR A 67 -4.66 10.30 -6.23
C THR A 67 -4.01 11.08 -7.36
N ASP A 68 -3.39 12.21 -7.04
CA ASP A 68 -2.88 13.18 -8.02
C ASP A 68 -1.36 13.40 -7.91
N LEU A 69 -0.65 12.45 -7.28
CA LEU A 69 0.80 12.51 -7.08
C LEU A 69 1.52 11.66 -8.13
N PRO A 70 2.35 12.27 -9.00
CA PRO A 70 3.22 11.52 -9.89
C PRO A 70 4.11 10.55 -9.09
N GLY A 71 4.08 9.28 -9.47
CA GLY A 71 4.82 8.22 -8.78
C GLY A 71 4.13 7.61 -7.56
N SER A 72 2.90 8.03 -7.23
CA SER A 72 2.06 7.25 -6.29
C SER A 72 1.79 5.85 -6.84
N ILE A 73 1.44 4.91 -5.97
CA ILE A 73 1.18 3.52 -6.40
C ILE A 73 -0.04 3.46 -7.34
N ARG A 74 -1.00 4.39 -7.20
CA ARG A 74 -2.12 4.53 -8.14
C ARG A 74 -1.64 4.97 -9.52
N ALA A 75 -0.80 6.01 -9.58
CA ALA A 75 -0.25 6.51 -10.84
C ALA A 75 0.63 5.45 -11.54
N ILE A 76 1.42 4.69 -10.77
CA ILE A 76 2.23 3.58 -11.29
C ILE A 76 1.34 2.48 -11.89
N ALA A 77 0.30 2.04 -11.16
CA ALA A 77 -0.62 1.03 -11.65
C ALA A 77 -1.32 1.47 -12.94
N GLN A 78 -1.77 2.72 -12.99
CA GLN A 78 -2.39 3.30 -14.20
C GLN A 78 -1.40 3.34 -15.37
N THR A 79 -0.16 3.80 -15.14
CA THR A 79 0.89 3.88 -16.16
C THR A 79 1.22 2.51 -16.74
N ALA A 80 1.27 1.47 -15.90
CA ALA A 80 1.54 0.10 -16.31
C ALA A 80 0.32 -0.65 -16.90
N GLY A 81 -0.84 0.01 -17.02
CA GLY A 81 -2.07 -0.61 -17.51
C GLY A 81 -2.61 -1.72 -16.60
N LEU A 82 -2.33 -1.64 -15.29
CA LEU A 82 -2.80 -2.59 -14.29
C LEU A 82 -4.20 -2.22 -13.76
N PRO A 83 -4.93 -3.17 -13.14
CA PRO A 83 -6.11 -2.84 -12.34
C PRO A 83 -5.77 -1.82 -11.25
N PRO A 84 -6.77 -1.09 -10.71
CA PRO A 84 -6.57 -0.25 -9.53
C PRO A 84 -5.88 -1.02 -8.39
N PRO A 85 -4.96 -0.39 -7.64
CA PRO A 85 -4.27 -1.06 -6.54
C PRO A 85 -5.25 -1.59 -5.50
N ILE A 86 -4.90 -2.69 -4.85
CA ILE A 86 -5.61 -3.14 -3.65
C ILE A 86 -5.24 -2.19 -2.52
N ASP A 87 -6.24 -1.47 -2.01
CA ASP A 87 -6.04 -0.33 -1.14
C ASP A 87 -6.07 -0.70 0.34
N LEU A 88 -4.94 -1.20 0.85
CA LEU A 88 -4.85 -1.60 2.26
C LEU A 88 -4.75 -0.38 3.18
N PHE A 89 -4.33 0.77 2.65
CA PHE A 89 -4.37 2.02 3.40
C PHE A 89 -5.82 2.37 3.77
N ASP A 90 -6.72 2.41 2.79
CA ASP A 90 -8.14 2.70 3.03
C ASP A 90 -8.83 1.64 3.91
N VAL A 91 -8.50 0.35 3.74
CA VAL A 91 -9.01 -0.73 4.61
C VAL A 91 -8.65 -0.50 6.07
N PHE A 92 -7.39 -0.17 6.35
CA PHE A 92 -6.94 0.10 7.72
C PHE A 92 -7.45 1.45 8.22
N GLN A 93 -7.53 2.47 7.38
CA GLN A 93 -8.10 3.78 7.72
C GLN A 93 -9.55 3.68 8.17
N ALA A 94 -10.35 2.79 7.57
CA ALA A 94 -11.74 2.61 7.95
C ALA A 94 -11.91 2.00 9.35
N HIS A 95 -10.88 1.32 9.87
CA HIS A 95 -10.91 0.62 11.16
C HIS A 95 -10.12 1.36 12.25
N CYS A 96 -8.88 1.72 11.93
CA CYS A 96 -7.95 2.47 12.76
C CYS A 96 -7.50 3.73 12.00
N PRO A 97 -8.32 4.80 12.00
CA PRO A 97 -7.97 6.02 11.30
C PRO A 97 -6.65 6.61 11.80
N VAL A 98 -5.71 6.83 10.89
CA VAL A 98 -4.62 7.80 11.04
C VAL A 98 -5.06 9.23 10.66
N VAL A 99 -6.36 9.42 10.34
CA VAL A 99 -6.94 10.74 10.02
C VAL A 99 -7.02 11.59 11.28
N GLN A 100 -6.52 12.82 11.18
CA GLN A 100 -6.08 13.71 12.26
C GLN A 100 -4.71 13.40 12.86
N GLY A 101 -3.94 12.45 12.32
CA GLY A 101 -2.57 12.11 12.74
C GLY A 101 -1.53 12.13 11.64
N THR A 102 -1.47 13.27 10.99
CA THR A 102 -0.41 13.78 10.12
C THR A 102 0.07 15.12 10.73
N PRO A 103 1.24 15.67 10.36
CA PRO A 103 2.11 16.51 11.21
C PRO A 103 1.42 17.55 12.11
N GLY A 104 1.63 17.48 13.44
CA GLY A 104 1.04 18.40 14.43
C GLY A 104 -0.01 17.78 15.37
N HIS A 105 0.19 16.54 15.84
CA HIS A 105 -0.52 16.04 17.02
C HIS A 105 -0.19 16.88 18.27
N ASN A 106 -0.99 16.77 19.33
CA ASN A 106 -0.59 17.37 20.61
C ASN A 106 0.83 16.87 20.99
N ALA A 107 1.57 17.67 21.75
CA ALA A 107 2.94 17.35 22.15
C ALA A 107 3.07 16.04 22.96
N SER A 108 1.98 15.32 23.21
CA SER A 108 1.94 14.13 24.04
C SER A 108 2.53 12.88 23.36
N HIS A 109 2.62 12.83 22.02
CA HIS A 109 3.11 11.65 21.28
C HIS A 109 2.37 10.34 21.66
N GLU A 110 1.12 10.41 22.11
CA GLU A 110 0.35 9.26 22.60
C GLU A 110 -0.25 8.49 21.41
N LEU A 111 0.63 7.70 20.78
CA LEU A 111 0.40 6.45 20.03
C LEU A 111 -1.06 6.22 19.55
N VAL A 112 -1.31 6.38 18.25
CA VAL A 112 -2.50 5.76 17.63
C VAL A 112 -2.26 4.25 17.60
N THR A 113 -2.64 3.55 18.66
CA THR A 113 -2.57 2.09 18.73
C THR A 113 -3.68 1.49 17.88
N CYS A 114 -3.34 0.65 16.93
CA CYS A 114 -4.31 -0.16 16.19
C CYS A 114 -4.28 -1.61 16.69
N ASP A 115 -5.46 -2.19 16.96
CA ASP A 115 -5.61 -3.58 17.40
C ASP A 115 -5.30 -4.60 16.29
N TRP A 116 -5.15 -4.15 15.04
CA TRP A 116 -4.66 -4.96 13.91
C TRP A 116 -3.14 -4.92 13.74
N ILE A 117 -2.43 -4.13 14.56
CA ILE A 117 -0.97 -3.99 14.53
C ILE A 117 -0.34 -4.81 15.67
N ALA A 118 0.87 -5.31 15.44
CA ALA A 118 1.63 -6.14 16.37
C ALA A 118 1.92 -5.42 17.70
N HIS A 119 2.21 -6.22 18.73
CA HIS A 119 2.53 -5.73 20.07
C HIS A 119 1.46 -4.77 20.64
N GLY A 120 0.18 -5.08 20.42
CA GLY A 120 -0.94 -4.25 20.88
C GLY A 120 -0.96 -2.86 20.25
N GLY A 121 -0.48 -2.74 19.00
CA GLY A 121 -0.39 -1.47 18.29
C GLY A 121 0.95 -0.73 18.44
N THR A 122 1.80 -1.13 19.38
CA THR A 122 3.06 -0.41 19.66
C THR A 122 4.15 -0.65 18.62
N ASP A 123 4.04 -1.69 17.80
CA ASP A 123 4.91 -1.91 16.63
C ASP A 123 4.75 -0.80 15.58
N ALA A 124 3.53 -0.24 15.48
CA ALA A 124 3.13 0.84 14.58
C ALA A 124 3.36 0.61 13.06
N CYS A 125 3.85 -0.56 12.65
CA CYS A 125 4.13 -0.90 11.24
C CYS A 125 3.57 -2.28 10.86
N HIS A 126 3.99 -3.33 11.56
CA HIS A 126 3.70 -4.71 11.22
C HIS A 126 2.30 -5.10 11.72
N PRO A 127 1.44 -5.63 10.84
CA PRO A 127 0.17 -6.22 11.26
C PRO A 127 0.38 -7.42 12.18
N ASN A 128 -0.58 -7.67 13.08
CA ASN A 128 -0.70 -8.95 13.78
C ASN A 128 -1.54 -9.94 12.96
N ASN A 129 -1.86 -11.11 13.53
CA ASN A 129 -2.66 -12.13 12.84
C ASN A 129 -4.03 -11.63 12.39
N SER A 130 -4.70 -10.79 13.18
CA SER A 130 -5.98 -10.18 12.80
C SER A 130 -5.80 -9.23 11.62
N GLY A 131 -4.79 -8.35 11.68
CA GLY A 131 -4.49 -7.41 10.59
C GLY A 131 -4.09 -8.11 9.29
N TYR A 132 -3.24 -9.14 9.35
CA TYR A 132 -2.93 -9.97 8.18
C TYR A 132 -4.18 -10.69 7.65
N GLY A 133 -5.10 -11.10 8.51
CA GLY A 133 -6.41 -11.63 8.10
C GLY A 133 -7.21 -10.64 7.26
N GLN A 134 -7.23 -9.36 7.64
CA GLN A 134 -7.92 -8.31 6.89
C GLN A 134 -7.25 -8.03 5.53
N ILE A 135 -5.92 -8.03 5.50
CA ILE A 135 -5.17 -7.94 4.23
C ILE A 135 -5.52 -9.10 3.31
N ALA A 136 -5.49 -10.33 3.82
CA ALA A 136 -5.85 -11.51 3.05
C ALA A 136 -7.30 -11.46 2.54
N GLN A 137 -8.22 -10.95 3.35
CA GLN A 137 -9.62 -10.79 2.96
C GLN A 137 -9.79 -9.75 1.85
N ALA A 138 -9.10 -8.61 1.93
CA ALA A 138 -9.11 -7.60 0.88
C ALA A 138 -8.58 -8.16 -0.44
N VAL A 139 -7.45 -8.87 -0.40
CA VAL A 139 -6.87 -9.52 -1.59
C VAL A 139 -7.84 -10.56 -2.17
N LYS A 140 -8.40 -11.43 -1.33
CA LYS A 140 -9.37 -12.44 -1.76
C LYS A 140 -10.56 -11.80 -2.47
N ASN A 141 -11.13 -10.74 -1.91
CA ASN A 141 -12.28 -10.05 -2.49
C ASN A 141 -11.95 -9.49 -3.87
N THR A 142 -10.83 -8.78 -4.02
CA THR A 142 -10.41 -8.24 -5.32
C THR A 142 -10.20 -9.34 -6.36
N LEU A 143 -9.57 -10.46 -5.97
CA LEU A 143 -9.35 -11.58 -6.90
C LEU A 143 -10.68 -12.23 -7.33
N LEU A 144 -11.62 -12.42 -6.41
CA LEU A 144 -12.94 -12.96 -6.74
C LEU A 144 -13.72 -12.05 -7.70
N GLU A 145 -13.66 -10.74 -7.49
CA GLU A 145 -14.26 -9.76 -8.40
C GLU A 145 -13.61 -9.78 -9.78
N ALA A 146 -12.27 -9.81 -9.85
CA ALA A 146 -11.54 -9.90 -11.11
C ALA A 146 -11.90 -11.18 -11.88
N MET A 147 -11.97 -12.32 -11.19
CA MET A 147 -12.40 -13.59 -11.77
C MET A 147 -13.85 -13.53 -12.27
N SER A 148 -14.74 -12.85 -11.55
CA SER A 148 -16.13 -12.69 -12.01
C SER A 148 -16.22 -11.90 -13.30
N ARG A 149 -15.52 -10.75 -13.38
CA ARG A 149 -15.51 -9.91 -14.59
C ARG A 149 -14.94 -10.65 -15.81
N LEU A 150 -13.93 -11.48 -15.62
CA LEU A 150 -13.37 -12.32 -16.69
C LEU A 150 -14.37 -13.36 -17.21
N ARG A 151 -15.16 -13.98 -16.32
CA ARG A 151 -16.22 -14.90 -16.73
C ARG A 151 -17.30 -14.20 -17.54
N ASP A 152 -17.74 -13.03 -17.10
CA ASP A 152 -18.79 -12.26 -17.77
C ASP A 152 -18.34 -11.79 -19.16
N ALA A 153 -17.09 -11.34 -19.30
CA ALA A 153 -16.52 -10.95 -20.59
C ALA A 153 -16.44 -12.11 -21.59
N HIS A 154 -16.17 -13.33 -21.12
CA HIS A 154 -16.12 -14.52 -21.97
C HIS A 154 -17.51 -14.99 -22.43
N LEU A 155 -18.55 -14.74 -21.64
CA LEU A 155 -19.94 -15.07 -22.01
C LEU A 155 -20.54 -14.09 -23.03
N MET A 156 -19.91 -12.93 -23.25
CA MET A 156 -20.34 -11.89 -24.21
C MET A 156 -19.56 -11.91 -25.53
N SER A 157 -18.55 -12.77 -25.69
CA SER A 157 -17.73 -12.96 -26.90
C SER A 157 -18.14 -14.20 -27.67
#